data_AF-A0A624K1D2-F1
#
_entry.id   AF-A0A624K1D2-F1
#
_cell.length_a   1.000
_cell.length_b   1.000
_cell.length_c   1.000
_cell.angle_alpha   90.00
_cell.angle_beta   90.00
_cell.angle_gamma   90.00
#
_symmetry.space_group_name_H-M   'P 1'
#
loop_
_entity.id
_entity.type
_entity.pdbx_description
1 polymer ?
#
loop_
_entity_poly.entity_id
_entity_poly.type
_entity_poly.pdbx_seq_one_letter_code
_entity_poly.pdbx_strand_id
1 'polypeptide(L)'
;MWISSKEFAKQYDINYEALKKSCIRANKQTKKICISGSHIIHFKYTQGKGRGGKTLQIWSKPLSKEEAKLVEQGFNIEDISNTTITPKTTQEVLSKALNDDVLLKNSKALQVQNIDKTKLSENQIQINKDSLSLFAKASSKKQNLALQKAAVVKEWLHAKGKINTNDFINYINAKKIYEFKLTQNKLFAWQKEYLANGLDALIDKRENKKDDAISALGIKELFINTLLAQKGRLNASNIHRVLNYELAKNGKLDLKDFLGKKDEFISYECVLRSMKKYLKENKLIKNIILHGEDGAISRHLPALGVSNWKVST
;
A
#
# COMPACT_ATOMS: atom_id res chain seq x y z
N MET A 1 -15.27 -9.66 -28.50
CA MET A 1 -16.59 -9.51 -27.85
C MET A 1 -16.98 -10.84 -27.19
N TRP A 2 -17.74 -10.85 -26.10
CA TRP A 2 -18.18 -12.08 -25.45
C TRP A 2 -19.49 -12.60 -26.05
N ILE A 3 -19.52 -13.87 -26.45
CA ILE A 3 -20.69 -14.53 -27.04
C ILE A 3 -21.05 -15.81 -26.28
N SER A 4 -22.25 -16.35 -26.55
CA SER A 4 -22.68 -17.62 -25.97
C SER A 4 -21.87 -18.79 -26.52
N SER A 5 -21.59 -19.78 -25.68
CA SER A 5 -20.91 -21.01 -26.12
C SER A 5 -21.65 -21.78 -27.23
N LYS A 6 -22.98 -21.66 -27.31
CA LYS A 6 -23.78 -22.23 -28.41
C LYS A 6 -23.58 -21.47 -29.72
N GLU A 7 -23.50 -20.15 -29.65
CA GLU A 7 -23.28 -19.29 -30.82
C GLU A 7 -21.88 -19.50 -31.38
N PHE A 8 -20.87 -19.57 -30.51
CA PHE A 8 -19.49 -19.87 -30.90
C PHE A 8 -19.36 -21.25 -31.58
N ALA A 9 -19.98 -22.27 -31.01
CA ALA A 9 -19.97 -23.62 -31.57
C ALA A 9 -20.58 -23.66 -32.99
N LYS A 10 -21.69 -22.94 -33.20
CA LYS A 10 -22.33 -22.83 -34.53
C LYS A 10 -21.50 -22.04 -35.53
N GLN A 11 -20.79 -20.99 -35.07
CA GLN A 11 -20.00 -20.12 -35.94
C GLN A 11 -18.73 -20.78 -36.48
N TYR A 12 -18.08 -21.63 -35.69
CA TYR A 12 -16.80 -22.27 -36.04
C TYR A 12 -16.94 -23.77 -36.34
N ASP A 13 -18.17 -24.26 -36.50
CA ASP A 13 -18.51 -25.67 -36.75
C ASP A 13 -17.84 -26.64 -35.75
N ILE A 14 -17.88 -26.28 -34.47
CA ILE A 14 -17.30 -27.08 -33.38
C ILE A 14 -18.42 -27.83 -32.68
N ASN A 15 -18.22 -29.12 -32.42
CA ASN A 15 -19.15 -29.88 -31.58
C ASN A 15 -19.31 -29.23 -30.19
N TYR A 16 -20.53 -28.77 -29.90
CA TYR A 16 -20.87 -28.06 -28.67
C TYR A 16 -20.57 -28.85 -27.40
N GLU A 17 -20.80 -30.17 -27.40
CA GLU A 17 -20.49 -31.01 -26.23
C GLU A 17 -18.99 -31.13 -25.99
N ALA A 18 -18.22 -31.28 -27.07
CA ALA A 18 -16.76 -31.37 -26.99
C ALA A 18 -16.17 -30.04 -26.48
N LEU A 19 -16.66 -28.91 -26.98
CA LEU A 19 -16.30 -27.58 -26.54
C LEU A 19 -16.59 -27.40 -25.04
N LYS A 20 -17.80 -27.74 -24.60
CA LYS A 20 -18.22 -27.65 -23.19
C LYS A 20 -17.33 -28.52 -22.28
N LYS A 21 -17.05 -29.77 -22.68
CA LYS A 21 -16.15 -30.67 -21.93
C LYS A 21 -14.72 -30.11 -21.85
N SER A 22 -14.21 -29.50 -22.92
CA SER A 22 -12.87 -28.89 -22.92
C SER A 22 -12.78 -27.70 -21.96
N CYS A 23 -13.75 -26.78 -21.99
CA CYS A 23 -13.83 -25.65 -21.05
C CYS A 23 -13.94 -26.11 -19.59
N ILE A 24 -14.76 -27.14 -19.31
CA ILE A 24 -14.90 -27.68 -17.95
C ILE A 24 -13.57 -28.26 -17.45
N ARG A 25 -12.85 -29.03 -18.28
CA ARG A 25 -11.54 -29.59 -17.91
C ARG A 25 -10.50 -28.49 -17.65
N ALA A 26 -10.44 -27.48 -18.52
CA ALA A 26 -9.55 -26.33 -18.33
C ALA A 26 -9.88 -25.54 -17.05
N ASN A 27 -11.17 -25.34 -16.76
CA ASN A 27 -11.61 -24.64 -15.55
C ASN A 27 -11.27 -25.40 -14.27
N LYS A 28 -11.37 -26.74 -14.28
CA LYS A 28 -10.90 -27.58 -13.16
C LYS A 28 -9.40 -27.43 -12.90
N GLN A 29 -8.61 -27.16 -13.94
CA GLN A 29 -7.18 -26.87 -13.85
C GLN A 29 -6.89 -25.36 -13.63
N THR A 30 -7.91 -24.55 -13.32
CA THR A 30 -7.79 -23.09 -13.12
C THR A 30 -7.26 -22.30 -14.33
N LYS A 31 -7.32 -22.89 -15.53
CA LYS A 31 -6.94 -22.24 -16.80
C LYS A 31 -8.10 -21.44 -17.37
N LYS A 32 -7.79 -20.29 -17.97
CA LYS A 32 -8.77 -19.42 -18.66
C LYS A 32 -8.80 -19.62 -20.18
N ILE A 33 -7.92 -20.47 -20.69
CA ILE A 33 -7.81 -20.81 -22.11
C ILE A 33 -7.94 -22.31 -22.26
N CYS A 34 -8.62 -22.77 -23.30
CA CYS A 34 -8.68 -24.16 -23.70
C CYS A 34 -8.43 -24.32 -25.19
N ILE A 35 -8.09 -25.55 -25.60
CA ILE A 35 -7.94 -25.92 -27.00
C ILE A 35 -9.10 -26.86 -27.34
N SER A 36 -9.77 -26.60 -28.46
CA SER A 36 -10.82 -27.46 -28.99
C SER A 36 -10.69 -27.50 -30.51
N GLY A 37 -10.38 -28.68 -31.06
CA GLY A 37 -9.97 -28.80 -32.46
C GLY A 37 -8.67 -28.02 -32.72
N SER A 38 -8.67 -27.19 -33.76
CA SER A 38 -7.55 -26.30 -34.15
C SER A 38 -7.59 -24.91 -33.50
N HIS A 39 -8.59 -24.61 -32.66
CA HIS A 39 -8.83 -23.27 -32.14
C HIS A 39 -8.37 -23.11 -30.70
N ILE A 40 -7.68 -22.01 -30.41
CA ILE A 40 -7.35 -21.56 -29.06
C ILE A 40 -8.48 -20.66 -28.58
N ILE A 41 -9.12 -21.04 -27.47
CA ILE A 41 -10.39 -20.47 -27.05
C ILE A 41 -10.24 -19.88 -25.66
N HIS A 42 -10.57 -18.58 -25.54
CA HIS A 42 -10.67 -17.91 -24.26
C HIS A 42 -12.11 -17.96 -23.75
N PHE A 43 -12.28 -18.45 -22.52
CA PHE A 43 -13.60 -18.64 -21.93
C PHE A 43 -13.69 -18.07 -20.51
N LYS A 44 -14.90 -17.67 -20.12
CA LYS A 44 -15.21 -17.27 -18.75
C LYS A 44 -16.57 -17.81 -18.31
N TYR A 45 -16.71 -18.06 -17.02
CA TYR A 45 -17.99 -18.39 -16.41
C TYR A 45 -18.54 -17.17 -15.69
N THR A 46 -19.72 -16.72 -16.06
CA THR A 46 -20.45 -15.63 -15.39
C THR A 46 -21.61 -16.18 -14.57
N GLN A 47 -22.11 -15.41 -13.61
CA GLN A 47 -23.33 -15.78 -12.89
C GLN A 47 -24.52 -15.72 -13.86
N GLY A 48 -25.38 -16.74 -13.84
CA GLY A 48 -26.62 -16.76 -14.60
C GLY A 48 -27.65 -15.79 -14.03
N LYS A 49 -28.71 -15.51 -14.80
CA LYS A 49 -29.88 -14.77 -14.28
C LYS A 49 -30.76 -15.72 -13.45
N GLY A 50 -30.98 -15.42 -12.17
CA GLY A 50 -31.88 -16.17 -11.27
C GLY A 50 -31.25 -17.44 -10.67
N ARG A 51 -32.03 -18.52 -10.52
CA ARG A 51 -31.58 -19.82 -9.95
C ARG A 51 -30.72 -20.67 -10.92
N GLY A 52 -30.42 -20.16 -12.11
CA GLY A 52 -29.81 -20.90 -13.21
C GLY A 52 -28.28 -20.89 -13.25
N GLY A 53 -27.61 -21.35 -12.18
CA GLY A 53 -26.17 -21.69 -12.19
C GLY A 53 -25.20 -20.68 -12.84
N LYS A 54 -24.03 -21.17 -13.28
CA LYS A 54 -23.03 -20.38 -14.01
C LYS A 54 -23.20 -20.55 -15.53
N THR A 55 -23.12 -19.45 -16.27
CA THR A 55 -23.21 -19.45 -17.74
C THR A 55 -21.82 -19.38 -18.37
N LEU A 56 -21.56 -20.19 -19.41
CA LEU A 56 -20.30 -20.20 -20.16
C LEU A 56 -20.35 -19.18 -21.30
N GLN A 57 -19.45 -18.18 -21.25
CA GLN A 57 -19.20 -17.21 -22.31
C GLN A 57 -17.84 -17.45 -22.94
N ILE A 58 -17.76 -17.24 -24.26
CA ILE A 58 -16.56 -17.46 -25.06
C ILE A 58 -16.24 -16.18 -25.83
N TRP A 59 -14.96 -15.88 -26.00
CA TRP A 59 -14.54 -14.76 -26.84
C TRP A 59 -14.84 -15.05 -28.32
N SER A 60 -15.45 -14.09 -29.01
CA SER A 60 -16.01 -14.25 -30.35
C SER A 60 -15.01 -14.67 -31.43
N LYS A 61 -13.71 -14.44 -31.22
CA LYS A 61 -12.63 -14.82 -32.13
C LYS A 61 -11.68 -15.81 -31.44
N PRO A 62 -11.23 -16.87 -32.12
CA PRO A 62 -10.16 -17.72 -31.62
C PRO A 62 -8.87 -16.90 -31.49
N LEU A 63 -8.08 -17.18 -30.45
CA LEU A 63 -6.85 -16.46 -30.17
C LEU A 63 -5.70 -16.95 -31.05
N SER A 64 -4.81 -16.03 -31.42
CA SER A 64 -3.49 -16.39 -31.94
C SER A 64 -2.58 -16.94 -30.82
N LYS A 65 -1.47 -17.59 -31.18
CA LYS A 65 -0.49 -18.10 -30.20
C LYS A 65 0.13 -16.99 -29.35
N GLU A 66 0.25 -15.78 -29.90
CA GLU A 66 0.83 -14.62 -29.23
C GLU A 66 -0.17 -13.98 -28.26
N GLU A 67 -1.42 -13.83 -28.70
CA GLU A 67 -2.52 -13.33 -27.87
C GLU A 67 -2.77 -14.28 -26.68
N ALA A 68 -2.69 -15.59 -26.90
CA ALA A 68 -2.83 -16.58 -25.84
C ALA A 68 -1.77 -16.44 -24.74
N LYS A 69 -0.50 -16.17 -25.10
CA LYS A 69 0.58 -15.93 -24.13
C LYS A 69 0.32 -14.67 -23.30
N LEU A 70 -0.14 -13.59 -23.93
CA LEU A 70 -0.48 -12.35 -23.24
C LEU A 70 -1.65 -12.55 -22.27
N VAL A 71 -2.69 -13.29 -22.67
CA VAL A 71 -3.82 -13.61 -21.78
C VAL A 71 -3.39 -14.52 -20.61
N GLU A 72 -2.47 -15.46 -20.83
CA GLU A 72 -1.88 -16.27 -19.74
C GLU A 72 -1.04 -15.44 -18.76
N GLN A 73 -0.36 -14.40 -19.25
CA GLN A 73 0.39 -13.43 -18.43
C GLN A 73 -0.52 -12.43 -17.69
N GLY A 74 -1.84 -12.48 -17.93
CA GLY A 74 -2.83 -11.70 -17.20
C GLY A 74 -3.28 -10.41 -17.86
N PHE A 75 -2.90 -10.17 -19.13
CA PHE A 75 -3.41 -9.03 -19.91
C PHE A 75 -4.88 -9.25 -20.32
N ASN A 76 -5.66 -8.16 -20.40
CA ASN A 76 -7.07 -8.23 -20.75
C ASN A 76 -7.24 -8.39 -22.27
N ILE A 77 -8.07 -9.34 -22.71
CA ILE A 77 -8.26 -9.64 -24.14
C ILE A 77 -8.92 -8.48 -24.90
N GLU A 78 -9.73 -7.67 -24.22
CA GLU A 78 -10.40 -6.50 -24.80
C GLU A 78 -9.36 -5.46 -25.25
N ASP A 79 -8.29 -5.28 -24.50
CA ASP A 79 -7.20 -4.35 -24.81
C ASP A 79 -6.30 -4.85 -25.94
N ILE A 80 -6.08 -6.18 -26.01
CA ILE A 80 -5.26 -6.83 -27.04
C ILE A 80 -5.95 -6.78 -28.42
N SER A 81 -7.28 -6.94 -28.46
CA SER A 81 -8.04 -7.07 -29.71
C SER A 81 -8.27 -5.75 -30.47
N ASN A 82 -7.97 -4.61 -29.85
CA ASN A 82 -8.17 -3.27 -30.43
C ASN A 82 -6.94 -2.74 -31.18
N THR A 83 -5.80 -3.41 -31.09
CA THR A 83 -4.58 -3.08 -31.84
C THR A 83 -4.42 -4.02 -33.03
N THR A 84 -4.65 -3.53 -34.25
CA THR A 84 -4.25 -4.20 -35.48
C THR A 84 -2.71 -4.24 -35.55
N ILE A 85 -2.12 -5.35 -35.11
CA ILE A 85 -0.67 -5.56 -35.14
C ILE A 85 -0.30 -6.10 -36.52
N THR A 86 0.36 -5.27 -37.34
CA THR A 86 1.18 -5.75 -38.46
C THR A 86 2.64 -5.84 -38.01
N PRO A 87 3.44 -6.78 -38.51
CA PRO A 87 4.77 -7.10 -37.98
C PRO A 87 5.84 -6.01 -38.14
N LYS A 88 5.53 -4.88 -38.80
CA LYS A 88 6.45 -3.73 -38.90
C LYS A 88 6.43 -2.82 -37.65
N THR A 89 5.46 -2.96 -36.76
CA THR A 89 5.28 -2.04 -35.62
C THR A 89 5.99 -2.49 -34.34
N THR A 90 6.50 -3.71 -34.25
CA THR A 90 7.13 -4.23 -33.03
C THR A 90 8.47 -3.55 -32.70
N GLN A 91 9.23 -3.10 -33.72
CA GLN A 91 10.46 -2.34 -33.48
C GLN A 91 10.19 -0.86 -33.17
N GLU A 92 9.20 -0.24 -33.82
CA GLU A 92 8.82 1.16 -33.53
C GLU A 92 8.17 1.34 -32.15
N VAL A 93 7.39 0.35 -31.67
CA VAL A 93 6.77 0.38 -30.33
C VAL A 93 7.80 0.19 -29.22
N LEU A 94 8.84 -0.64 -29.45
CA LEU A 94 9.93 -0.80 -28.49
C LEU A 94 10.81 0.46 -28.39
N SER A 95 11.02 1.19 -29.50
CA SER A 95 11.76 2.47 -29.48
C SER A 95 10.96 3.67 -28.99
N LYS A 96 9.63 3.69 -29.17
CA LYS A 96 8.76 4.74 -28.59
C LYS A 96 8.55 4.56 -27.09
N ALA A 97 8.39 3.32 -26.62
CA ALA A 97 8.26 3.03 -25.20
C ALA A 97 9.52 3.34 -24.37
N LEU A 98 10.70 3.42 -25.01
CA LEU A 98 11.96 3.82 -24.36
C LEU A 98 12.23 5.34 -24.39
N ASN A 99 11.57 6.10 -25.27
CA ASN A 99 11.85 7.53 -25.46
C ASN A 99 10.71 8.46 -25.00
N ASP A 100 9.52 7.94 -24.71
CA ASP A 100 8.44 8.72 -24.11
C ASP A 100 8.63 8.83 -22.59
N ASP A 101 9.61 9.65 -22.23
CA ASP A 101 9.75 10.37 -20.95
C ASP A 101 8.56 11.33 -20.74
N VAL A 102 7.33 10.81 -20.78
CA VAL A 102 6.11 11.54 -20.39
C VAL A 102 6.09 11.78 -18.86
N LEU A 103 6.98 11.14 -18.11
CA LEU A 103 7.20 11.43 -16.70
C LEU A 103 7.92 12.78 -16.45
N LEU A 104 8.58 13.39 -17.46
CA LEU A 104 9.24 14.68 -17.29
C LEU A 104 8.38 15.88 -17.77
N LYS A 105 7.43 15.69 -18.70
CA LYS A 105 6.52 16.76 -19.16
C LYS A 105 5.34 17.01 -18.22
N ASN A 106 4.91 16.03 -17.44
CA ASN A 106 3.82 16.20 -16.47
C ASN A 106 4.20 17.05 -15.24
N SER A 107 5.49 17.38 -15.07
CA SER A 107 5.95 18.33 -14.06
C SER A 107 5.52 19.79 -14.35
N LYS A 108 5.22 20.13 -15.62
CA LYS A 108 4.74 21.47 -16.01
C LYS A 108 3.22 21.59 -16.14
N ALA A 109 2.50 20.48 -16.25
CA ALA A 109 1.04 20.49 -16.39
C ALA A 109 0.29 20.77 -15.06
N LEU A 110 1.00 20.81 -13.93
CA LEU A 110 0.44 21.18 -12.62
C LEU A 110 0.39 22.70 -12.37
N GLN A 111 0.76 23.56 -13.33
CA GLN A 111 0.78 25.02 -13.13
C GLN A 111 -0.37 25.81 -13.77
N VAL A 112 -1.29 25.22 -14.52
CA VAL A 112 -2.37 25.99 -15.15
C VAL A 112 -3.70 25.24 -15.08
N GLN A 113 -4.40 25.41 -13.96
CA GLN A 113 -5.86 25.44 -13.88
C GLN A 113 -6.25 25.87 -12.46
N ASN A 114 -6.04 27.16 -12.20
CA ASN A 114 -6.57 27.82 -11.02
C ASN A 114 -7.17 29.14 -11.51
N ILE A 115 -8.43 29.11 -11.97
CA ILE A 115 -9.24 30.31 -12.18
C ILE A 115 -10.66 30.03 -11.68
N ASP A 116 -10.90 30.58 -10.48
CA ASP A 116 -12.15 31.12 -9.95
C ASP A 116 -13.33 30.20 -9.61
N LYS A 117 -13.33 29.66 -8.38
CA LYS A 117 -14.04 30.30 -7.23
C LYS A 117 -13.88 29.48 -5.95
N THR A 118 -13.65 30.22 -4.85
CA THR A 118 -13.43 29.82 -3.45
C THR A 118 -11.99 29.49 -3.06
N LYS A 119 -11.26 30.55 -2.68
CA LYS A 119 -9.99 30.50 -1.96
C LYS A 119 -10.21 29.91 -0.55
N LEU A 120 -10.17 28.58 -0.44
CA LEU A 120 -9.55 27.96 0.73
C LEU A 120 -8.16 27.50 0.27
N SER A 121 -7.16 28.33 0.55
CA SER A 121 -5.77 28.09 0.16
C SER A 121 -5.30 26.73 0.71
N GLU A 122 -4.68 25.91 -0.14
CA GLU A 122 -4.00 24.65 0.20
C GLU A 122 -3.03 24.79 1.40
N ASN A 123 -2.56 26.02 1.66
CA ASN A 123 -1.83 26.38 2.87
C ASN A 123 -2.55 25.98 4.17
N GLN A 124 -3.89 26.00 4.26
CA GLN A 124 -4.61 25.66 5.50
C GLN A 124 -4.53 24.17 5.87
N ILE A 125 -4.33 23.27 4.89
CA ILE A 125 -4.24 21.82 5.15
C ILE A 125 -2.80 21.44 5.55
N GLN A 126 -1.77 22.09 4.97
CA GLN A 126 -0.38 21.92 5.40
C GLN A 126 -0.09 22.57 6.76
N ILE A 127 -0.66 23.75 7.04
CA ILE A 127 -0.45 24.50 8.29
C ILE A 127 -0.87 23.68 9.54
N ASN A 128 -1.78 22.73 9.39
CA ASN A 128 -2.31 21.98 10.52
C ASN A 128 -1.51 20.74 10.92
N LYS A 129 -0.52 20.27 10.15
CA LYS A 129 0.25 19.07 10.53
C LYS A 129 1.52 19.41 11.33
N ASP A 130 2.12 20.55 11.03
CA ASP A 130 3.29 21.05 11.75
C ASP A 130 2.92 21.79 13.04
N SER A 131 1.70 22.34 13.14
CA SER A 131 1.17 22.98 14.34
C SER A 131 0.75 22.02 15.47
N LEU A 132 0.73 20.69 15.23
CA LEU A 132 0.41 19.74 16.28
C LEU A 132 1.51 19.73 17.35
N SER A 133 1.06 19.86 18.61
CA SER A 133 1.91 19.78 19.80
C SER A 133 2.74 18.49 19.80
N LEU A 134 3.89 18.51 20.47
CA LEU A 134 4.75 17.32 20.56
C LEU A 134 3.99 16.13 21.20
N PHE A 135 3.08 16.44 22.13
CA PHE A 135 2.16 15.50 22.76
C PHE A 135 1.24 14.83 21.76
N ALA A 136 0.58 15.60 20.91
CA ALA A 136 -0.34 15.06 19.91
C ALA A 136 0.36 14.14 18.91
N LYS A 137 1.64 14.41 18.58
CA LYS A 137 2.45 13.59 17.66
C LYS A 137 2.98 12.30 18.31
N ALA A 138 3.09 12.25 19.63
CA ALA A 138 3.67 11.13 20.36
C ALA A 138 2.79 9.86 20.31
N SER A 139 3.38 8.69 20.61
CA SER A 139 2.61 7.45 20.71
C SER A 139 1.74 7.45 21.97
N SER A 140 0.64 6.69 21.97
CA SER A 140 -0.24 6.56 23.14
C SER A 140 0.51 6.17 24.43
N LYS A 141 1.53 5.31 24.33
CA LYS A 141 2.39 4.97 25.48
C LYS A 141 3.15 6.20 26.02
N LYS A 142 3.77 6.98 25.12
CA LYS A 142 4.50 8.20 25.50
C LYS A 142 3.56 9.27 26.06
N GLN A 143 2.36 9.40 25.49
CA GLN A 143 1.31 10.30 25.96
C GLN A 143 0.85 9.94 27.38
N ASN A 144 0.50 8.68 27.63
CA ASN A 144 0.07 8.21 28.96
C ASN A 144 1.14 8.44 30.02
N LEU A 145 2.41 8.17 29.69
CA LEU A 145 3.52 8.39 30.60
C LEU A 145 3.72 9.90 30.90
N ALA A 146 3.57 10.78 29.90
CA ALA A 146 3.62 12.22 30.11
C ALA A 146 2.43 12.72 30.97
N LEU A 147 1.22 12.17 30.79
CA LEU A 147 0.06 12.46 31.63
C LEU A 147 0.27 12.03 33.08
N GLN A 148 0.83 10.83 33.31
CA GLN A 148 1.17 10.35 34.65
C GLN A 148 2.20 11.27 35.32
N LYS A 149 3.27 11.68 34.61
CA LYS A 149 4.23 12.66 35.12
C LYS A 149 3.55 13.98 35.49
N ALA A 150 2.67 14.48 34.63
CA ALA A 150 1.96 15.73 34.87
C ALA A 150 1.04 15.66 36.08
N ALA A 151 0.36 14.52 36.30
CA ALA A 151 -0.46 14.29 37.49
C ALA A 151 0.38 14.38 38.77
N VAL A 152 1.53 13.69 38.81
CA VAL A 152 2.47 13.75 39.94
C VAL A 152 2.98 15.17 40.18
N VAL A 153 3.31 15.91 39.12
CA VAL A 153 3.76 17.32 39.24
C VAL A 153 2.64 18.20 39.78
N LYS A 154 1.39 18.03 39.34
CA LYS A 154 0.24 18.78 39.87
C LYS A 154 0.01 18.47 41.35
N GLU A 155 0.01 17.19 41.74
CA GLU A 155 -0.11 16.77 43.14
C GLU A 155 1.02 17.38 43.99
N TRP A 156 2.26 17.37 43.50
CA TRP A 156 3.39 18.00 44.18
C TRP A 156 3.22 19.51 44.33
N LEU A 157 2.78 20.23 43.30
CA LEU A 157 2.55 21.67 43.38
C LEU A 157 1.50 22.03 44.43
N HIS A 158 0.46 21.21 44.60
CA HIS A 158 -0.55 21.39 45.66
C HIS A 158 -0.06 21.04 47.07
N ALA A 159 0.87 20.08 47.16
CA ALA A 159 1.44 19.62 48.43
C ALA A 159 2.70 20.42 48.85
N LYS A 160 3.30 21.18 47.93
CA LYS A 160 4.51 21.97 48.14
C LYS A 160 4.28 22.96 49.29
N GLY A 161 5.14 22.87 50.31
CA GLY A 161 5.05 23.68 51.53
C GLY A 161 4.25 23.05 52.68
N LYS A 162 3.51 21.95 52.43
CA LYS A 162 2.74 21.23 53.46
C LYS A 162 3.45 19.96 53.94
N ILE A 163 4.17 19.29 53.06
CA ILE A 163 4.86 18.03 53.33
C ILE A 163 6.31 18.10 52.86
N ASN A 164 7.18 17.30 53.49
CA ASN A 164 8.56 17.16 53.06
C ASN A 164 8.62 16.44 51.70
N THR A 165 9.61 16.79 50.88
CA THR A 165 9.84 16.19 49.57
C THR A 165 10.05 14.68 49.65
N ASN A 166 10.81 14.21 50.63
CA ASN A 166 11.07 12.77 50.81
C ASN A 166 9.80 12.00 51.17
N ASP A 167 8.95 12.57 52.02
CA ASP A 167 7.70 11.94 52.44
C ASP A 167 6.70 11.85 51.28
N PHE A 168 6.63 12.90 50.45
CA PHE A 168 5.85 12.86 49.21
C PHE A 168 6.33 11.76 48.27
N ILE A 169 7.64 11.64 48.05
CA ILE A 169 8.22 10.61 47.18
C ILE A 169 7.93 9.22 47.71
N ASN A 170 8.06 9.02 49.02
CA ASN A 170 7.74 7.76 49.68
C ASN A 170 6.26 7.40 49.52
N TYR A 171 5.36 8.37 49.71
CA TYR A 171 3.92 8.19 49.52
C TYR A 171 3.58 7.75 48.07
N ILE A 172 4.09 8.48 47.06
CA ILE A 172 3.82 8.16 45.65
C ILE A 172 4.37 6.78 45.27
N ASN A 173 5.60 6.46 45.68
CA ASN A 173 6.22 5.17 45.40
C ASN A 173 5.52 4.02 46.12
N ALA A 174 5.04 4.23 47.35
CA ALA A 174 4.27 3.23 48.10
C ALA A 174 2.92 2.91 47.45
N LYS A 175 2.28 3.91 46.85
CA LYS A 175 0.98 3.77 46.17
C LYS A 175 1.04 2.84 44.95
N LYS A 176 2.22 2.65 44.34
CA LYS A 176 2.46 1.79 43.16
C LYS A 176 1.48 2.00 41.98
N ILE A 177 0.92 3.21 41.84
CA ILE A 177 -0.01 3.55 40.75
C ILE A 177 0.74 3.77 39.43
N TYR A 178 1.96 4.27 39.51
CA TYR A 178 2.76 4.66 38.35
C TYR A 178 3.79 3.59 38.03
N GLU A 179 4.07 3.42 36.73
CA GLU A 179 5.05 2.43 36.24
C GLU A 179 6.49 2.79 36.63
N PHE A 180 6.75 4.06 36.96
CA PHE A 180 8.08 4.54 37.30
C PHE A 180 8.28 4.68 38.81
N LYS A 181 9.51 4.42 39.26
CA LYS A 181 9.99 4.86 40.57
C LYS A 181 10.32 6.35 40.52
N LEU A 182 9.61 7.13 41.34
CA LEU A 182 9.84 8.56 41.52
C LEU A 182 11.10 8.77 42.38
N THR A 183 11.97 9.66 41.91
CA THR A 183 13.14 10.13 42.65
C THR A 183 13.10 11.65 42.71
N GLN A 184 13.82 12.24 43.67
CA GLN A 184 13.85 13.68 43.87
C GLN A 184 14.32 14.43 42.61
N ASN A 185 15.39 13.95 41.96
CA ASN A 185 15.91 14.54 40.71
C ASN A 185 14.86 14.51 39.58
N LYS A 186 14.12 13.40 39.44
CA LYS A 186 13.06 13.29 38.44
C LYS A 186 11.92 14.28 38.72
N LEU A 187 11.50 14.39 39.97
CA LEU A 187 10.41 15.28 40.37
C LEU A 187 10.73 16.74 40.04
N PHE A 188 11.92 17.21 40.42
CA PHE A 188 12.32 18.59 40.15
C PHE A 188 12.57 18.84 38.66
N ALA A 189 13.15 17.88 37.93
CA ALA A 189 13.31 17.99 36.48
C ALA A 189 11.95 18.13 35.79
N TRP A 190 10.98 17.25 36.11
CA TRP A 190 9.64 17.31 35.54
C TRP A 190 8.88 18.58 35.93
N GLN A 191 9.03 19.05 37.18
CA GLN A 191 8.44 20.31 37.60
C GLN A 191 8.96 21.48 36.76
N LYS A 192 10.28 21.56 36.57
CA LYS A 192 10.92 22.61 35.77
C LYS A 192 10.45 22.55 34.30
N GLU A 193 10.45 21.37 33.71
CA GLU A 193 10.01 21.15 32.33
C GLU A 193 8.53 21.50 32.13
N TYR A 194 7.68 21.05 33.04
CA TYR A 194 6.24 21.29 32.98
C TYR A 194 5.88 22.77 33.13
N LEU A 195 6.56 23.52 33.99
CA LEU A 195 6.34 24.96 34.12
C LEU A 195 6.80 25.73 32.87
N ALA A 196 7.81 25.23 32.15
CA ALA A 196 8.33 25.90 30.97
C ALA A 196 7.45 25.71 29.73
N ASN A 197 7.08 24.46 29.38
CA ASN A 197 6.32 24.17 28.15
C ASN A 197 5.17 23.18 28.35
N GLY A 198 4.67 23.00 29.58
CA GLY A 198 3.52 22.14 29.87
C GLY A 198 3.75 20.66 29.56
N LEU A 199 2.73 20.01 28.99
CA LEU A 199 2.75 18.57 28.68
C LEU A 199 3.78 18.20 27.61
N ASP A 200 4.03 19.09 26.65
CA ASP A 200 4.97 18.83 25.55
C ASP A 200 6.40 18.64 26.05
N ALA A 201 6.75 19.28 27.17
CA ALA A 201 8.07 19.16 27.79
C ALA A 201 8.32 17.78 28.42
N LEU A 202 7.27 17.14 28.95
CA LEU A 202 7.38 15.90 29.73
C LEU A 202 7.50 14.64 28.87
N ILE A 203 7.35 14.79 27.55
CA ILE A 203 7.43 13.70 26.59
C ILE A 203 8.89 13.32 26.39
N ASP A 204 9.11 12.02 26.34
CA ASP A 204 10.43 11.48 26.02
C ASP A 204 10.77 11.76 24.53
N LYS A 205 11.66 12.73 24.34
CA LYS A 205 12.18 13.16 23.03
C LYS A 205 13.23 12.18 22.48
N ARG A 206 13.65 11.19 23.25
CA ARG A 206 14.62 10.21 22.75
C ARG A 206 13.99 9.40 21.61
N GLU A 207 14.73 9.34 20.52
CA GLU A 207 14.40 8.57 19.33
C GLU A 207 15.39 7.42 19.19
N ASN A 208 14.90 6.28 18.67
CA ASN A 208 15.78 5.18 18.30
C ASN A 208 16.47 5.55 17.00
N LYS A 209 17.70 6.08 17.10
CA LYS A 209 18.53 6.51 15.95
C LYS A 209 19.12 5.35 15.14
N LYS A 210 18.59 4.12 15.26
CA LYS A 210 19.10 2.99 14.48
C LYS A 210 18.53 3.08 13.08
N ASP A 211 19.39 3.32 12.10
CA ASP A 211 19.01 3.34 10.70
C ASP A 211 18.45 1.98 10.27
N ASP A 212 17.44 2.01 9.40
CA ASP A 212 16.90 0.78 8.81
C ASP A 212 18.00 0.10 7.99
N ALA A 213 18.12 -1.22 8.05
CA ALA A 213 19.21 -1.93 7.37
C ALA A 213 19.22 -1.70 5.85
N ILE A 214 18.04 -1.50 5.24
CA ILE A 214 17.92 -1.14 3.82
C ILE A 214 18.62 0.20 3.50
N SER A 215 18.51 1.18 4.40
CA SER A 215 19.18 2.48 4.26
C SER A 215 20.68 2.35 4.48
N ALA A 216 21.10 1.59 5.50
CA ALA A 216 22.52 1.34 5.79
C ALA A 216 23.25 0.64 4.64
N LEU A 217 22.56 -0.26 3.93
CA LEU A 217 23.11 -0.98 2.78
C LEU A 217 23.09 -0.17 1.47
N GLY A 218 22.46 1.01 1.45
CA GLY A 218 22.34 1.84 0.26
C GLY A 218 21.35 1.33 -0.80
N ILE A 219 20.41 0.45 -0.44
CA ILE A 219 19.50 -0.26 -1.39
C ILE A 219 18.09 0.36 -1.34
N LYS A 220 17.97 1.55 -0.76
CA LYS A 220 16.69 2.22 -0.52
C LYS A 220 15.93 2.50 -1.82
N GLU A 221 16.62 2.93 -2.87
CA GLU A 221 16.00 3.23 -4.17
C GLU A 221 15.47 1.97 -4.84
N LEU A 222 16.27 0.90 -4.89
CA LEU A 222 15.85 -0.38 -5.47
C LEU A 222 14.65 -0.95 -4.71
N PHE A 223 14.64 -0.84 -3.38
CA PHE A 223 13.49 -1.21 -2.56
C PHE A 223 12.23 -0.41 -2.89
N ILE A 224 12.33 0.91 -3.02
CA ILE A 224 11.17 1.76 -3.34
C ILE A 224 10.66 1.46 -4.75
N ASN A 225 11.56 1.35 -5.73
CA ASN A 225 11.19 1.05 -7.12
C ASN A 225 10.50 -0.31 -7.26
N THR A 226 11.03 -1.34 -6.59
CA THR A 226 10.41 -2.67 -6.58
C THR A 226 9.07 -2.69 -5.85
N LEU A 227 8.88 -1.86 -4.82
CA LEU A 227 7.61 -1.69 -4.13
C LEU A 227 6.56 -0.99 -5.02
N LEU A 228 6.95 0.10 -5.68
CA LEU A 228 6.06 0.88 -6.56
C LEU A 228 5.67 0.12 -7.83
N ALA A 229 6.53 -0.77 -8.31
CA ALA A 229 6.23 -1.63 -9.46
C ALA A 229 5.14 -2.67 -9.17
N GLN A 230 4.81 -2.94 -7.90
CA GLN A 230 3.75 -3.88 -7.57
C GLN A 230 2.37 -3.26 -7.87
N LYS A 231 1.55 -3.97 -8.64
CA LYS A 231 0.14 -3.60 -8.88
C LYS A 231 -0.79 -4.55 -8.13
N GLY A 232 -1.76 -3.98 -7.40
CA GLY A 232 -2.84 -4.69 -6.74
C GLY A 232 -2.47 -5.33 -5.40
N ARG A 233 -1.44 -6.18 -5.33
CA ARG A 233 -1.09 -6.91 -4.10
C ARG A 233 0.34 -6.64 -3.64
N LEU A 234 0.46 -6.16 -2.42
CA LEU A 234 1.73 -5.95 -1.74
C LEU A 234 2.34 -7.30 -1.31
N ASN A 235 3.37 -7.74 -2.02
CA ASN A 235 4.04 -9.01 -1.76
C ASN A 235 5.48 -8.79 -1.31
N ALA A 236 5.69 -8.78 0.01
CA ALA A 236 7.01 -8.63 0.62
C ALA A 236 7.98 -9.76 0.25
N SER A 237 7.49 -10.98 0.01
CA SER A 237 8.34 -12.13 -0.36
C SER A 237 8.94 -11.94 -1.75
N ASN A 238 8.15 -11.39 -2.68
CA ASN A 238 8.66 -11.05 -4.01
C ASN A 238 9.72 -9.94 -3.93
N ILE A 239 9.47 -8.89 -3.15
CA ILE A 239 10.44 -7.79 -2.95
C ILE A 239 11.75 -8.34 -2.37
N HIS A 240 11.67 -9.18 -1.33
CA HIS A 240 12.81 -9.85 -0.74
C HIS A 240 13.62 -10.65 -1.77
N ARG A 241 12.95 -11.45 -2.60
CA ARG A 241 13.61 -12.26 -3.63
C ARG A 241 14.30 -11.40 -4.68
N VAL A 242 13.63 -10.34 -5.17
CA VAL A 242 14.19 -9.43 -6.17
C VAL A 242 15.39 -8.68 -5.61
N LEU A 243 15.29 -8.15 -4.38
CA LEU A 243 16.40 -7.46 -3.72
C LEU A 243 17.64 -8.34 -3.60
N ASN A 244 17.49 -9.54 -3.03
CA ASN A 244 18.64 -10.44 -2.84
C ASN A 244 19.21 -10.93 -4.18
N TYR A 245 18.37 -11.11 -5.21
CA TYR A 245 18.84 -11.46 -6.55
C TYR A 245 19.68 -10.35 -7.19
N GLU A 246 19.23 -9.10 -7.14
CA GLU A 246 19.99 -7.96 -7.68
C GLU A 246 21.31 -7.75 -6.94
N LEU A 247 21.34 -8.03 -5.64
CA LEU A 247 22.57 -7.97 -4.84
C LEU A 247 23.55 -9.10 -5.17
N ALA A 248 23.05 -10.30 -5.41
CA ALA A 248 23.86 -11.42 -5.88
C ALA A 248 24.46 -11.14 -7.28
N LYS A 249 23.66 -10.56 -8.19
CA LYS A 249 24.13 -10.14 -9.53
C LYS A 249 25.26 -9.12 -9.45
N ASN A 250 25.22 -8.21 -8.48
CA ASN A 250 26.27 -7.22 -8.25
C ASN A 250 27.53 -7.80 -7.58
N GLY A 251 27.67 -9.13 -7.49
CA GLY A 251 28.87 -9.82 -7.02
C GLY A 251 29.04 -9.84 -5.50
N LYS A 252 28.00 -9.46 -4.74
CA LYS A 252 28.07 -9.43 -3.26
C LYS A 252 27.72 -10.78 -2.61
N LEU A 253 27.15 -11.73 -3.36
CA LEU A 253 26.77 -13.05 -2.88
C LEU A 253 26.82 -14.08 -4.03
N ASP A 254 27.16 -15.34 -3.73
CA ASP A 254 26.98 -16.43 -4.69
C ASP A 254 25.49 -16.76 -4.84
N LEU A 255 25.00 -16.73 -6.09
CA LEU A 255 23.59 -16.97 -6.42
C LEU A 255 23.14 -18.38 -6.00
N LYS A 256 24.06 -19.36 -6.00
CA LYS A 256 23.78 -20.73 -5.57
C LYS A 256 23.39 -20.82 -4.10
N ASP A 257 24.06 -20.05 -3.23
CA ASP A 257 23.81 -20.13 -1.79
C ASP A 257 22.48 -19.46 -1.41
N PHE A 258 22.08 -18.39 -2.10
CA PHE A 258 20.76 -17.79 -1.93
C PHE A 258 19.63 -18.73 -2.42
N LEU A 259 19.76 -19.30 -3.62
CA LEU A 259 18.77 -20.25 -4.14
C LEU A 259 18.67 -21.50 -3.27
N GLY A 260 19.79 -21.92 -2.68
CA GLY A 260 19.88 -23.00 -1.70
C GLY A 260 19.35 -22.63 -0.30
N LYS A 261 18.92 -21.38 -0.08
CA LYS A 261 18.48 -20.84 1.23
C LYS A 261 19.52 -21.00 2.34
N LYS A 262 20.81 -20.99 1.99
CA LYS A 262 21.91 -21.12 2.95
C LYS A 262 22.29 -19.79 3.56
N ASP A 263 22.29 -18.74 2.74
CA ASP A 263 22.66 -17.39 3.15
C ASP A 263 21.77 -16.34 2.46
N GLU A 264 21.48 -15.25 3.17
CA GLU A 264 20.64 -14.15 2.71
C GLU A 264 21.28 -12.81 3.10
N PHE A 265 21.42 -11.90 2.15
CA PHE A 265 22.02 -10.59 2.43
C PHE A 265 21.06 -9.67 3.20
N ILE A 266 19.77 -9.72 2.86
CA ILE A 266 18.71 -9.03 3.60
C ILE A 266 17.67 -10.06 4.00
N SER A 267 17.41 -10.18 5.30
CA SER A 267 16.32 -11.02 5.81
C SER A 267 14.95 -10.50 5.40
N TYR A 268 14.03 -11.42 5.17
CA TYR A 268 12.62 -11.14 4.88
C TYR A 268 11.98 -10.18 5.90
N GLU A 269 12.23 -10.35 7.20
CA GLU A 269 11.69 -9.52 8.28
C GLU A 269 12.12 -8.06 8.15
N CYS A 270 13.36 -7.82 7.69
CA CYS A 270 13.84 -6.48 7.45
C CYS A 270 13.03 -5.81 6.33
N VAL A 271 12.83 -6.51 5.21
CA VAL A 271 12.04 -6.03 4.07
C VAL A 271 10.59 -5.75 4.50
N LEU A 272 9.98 -6.67 5.25
CA LEU A 272 8.60 -6.55 5.71
C LEU A 272 8.43 -5.34 6.64
N ARG A 273 9.39 -5.11 7.55
CA ARG A 273 9.36 -3.96 8.48
C ARG A 273 9.49 -2.64 7.73
N SER A 274 10.46 -2.54 6.83
CA SER A 274 10.66 -1.35 6.01
C SER A 274 9.46 -1.06 5.11
N MET A 275 8.85 -2.09 4.52
CA MET A 275 7.61 -1.95 3.74
C MET A 275 6.46 -1.40 4.58
N LYS A 276 6.22 -1.98 5.76
CA LYS A 276 5.16 -1.50 6.66
C LYS A 276 5.40 -0.05 7.10
N LYS A 277 6.65 0.31 7.39
CA LYS A 277 7.04 1.68 7.77
C LYS A 277 6.77 2.67 6.63
N TYR A 278 7.28 2.38 5.44
CA TYR A 278 7.10 3.22 4.25
C TYR A 278 5.62 3.43 3.89
N LEU A 279 4.81 2.37 3.95
CA LEU A 279 3.37 2.48 3.66
C LEU A 279 2.57 3.23 4.73
N LYS A 280 3.07 3.29 5.97
CA LYS A 280 2.45 4.07 7.05
C LYS A 280 2.70 5.56 6.86
N GLU A 281 3.90 5.92 6.43
CA GLU A 281 4.29 7.29 6.08
C GLU A 281 3.57 7.76 4.82
N ASN A 282 3.44 6.87 3.82
CA ASN A 282 2.85 7.16 2.50
C ASN A 282 1.50 6.47 2.29
N LYS A 283 0.47 6.90 3.03
CA LYS A 283 -0.89 6.32 2.94
C LYS A 283 -1.51 6.42 1.54
N LEU A 284 -1.26 7.52 0.82
CA LEU A 284 -1.72 7.73 -0.55
C LEU A 284 -1.16 6.67 -1.50
N ILE A 285 0.17 6.49 -1.50
CA ILE A 285 0.86 5.49 -2.32
C ILE A 285 0.34 4.09 -2.04
N LYS A 286 0.13 3.75 -0.76
CA LYS A 286 -0.48 2.46 -0.37
C LYS A 286 -1.85 2.27 -1.04
N ASN A 287 -2.70 3.29 -1.02
CA ASN A 287 -4.03 3.19 -1.61
C ASN A 287 -3.98 3.09 -3.14
N ILE A 288 -3.06 3.82 -3.78
CA ILE A 288 -2.84 3.73 -5.24
C ILE A 288 -2.40 2.32 -5.63
N ILE A 289 -1.45 1.71 -4.91
CA ILE A 289 -0.98 0.34 -5.20
C ILE A 289 -2.12 -0.68 -5.05
N LEU A 290 -2.94 -0.56 -4.00
CA LEU A 290 -3.99 -1.53 -3.69
C LEU A 290 -5.27 -1.36 -4.51
N HIS A 291 -5.63 -0.11 -4.86
CA HIS A 291 -6.95 0.22 -5.39
C HIS A 291 -6.92 1.04 -6.68
N GLY A 292 -5.73 1.36 -7.20
CA GLY A 292 -5.56 2.27 -8.34
C GLY A 292 -5.77 3.73 -7.95
N GLU A 293 -5.58 4.61 -8.94
CA GLU A 293 -5.69 6.07 -8.77
C GLU A 293 -7.11 6.48 -8.40
N ASP A 294 -8.12 6.04 -9.17
CA ASP A 294 -9.53 6.32 -8.90
C ASP A 294 -9.97 5.86 -7.51
N GLY A 295 -9.55 4.65 -7.13
CA GLY A 295 -9.85 4.10 -5.80
C GLY A 295 -9.16 4.86 -4.67
N ALA A 296 -7.99 5.44 -4.92
CA ALA A 296 -7.30 6.30 -3.96
C ALA A 296 -8.00 7.66 -3.83
N ILE A 297 -8.39 8.29 -4.93
CA ILE A 297 -9.10 9.58 -4.95
C ILE A 297 -10.44 9.45 -4.20
N SER A 298 -11.23 8.43 -4.53
CA SER A 298 -12.51 8.14 -3.86
C SER A 298 -12.40 8.03 -2.34
N ARG A 299 -11.32 7.43 -1.83
CA ARG A 299 -11.10 7.25 -0.38
C ARG A 299 -10.66 8.51 0.36
N HIS A 300 -10.16 9.52 -0.35
CA HIS A 300 -9.78 10.81 0.23
C HIS A 300 -10.84 11.88 0.05
N LEU A 301 -11.83 11.64 -0.80
CA LEU A 301 -13.02 12.48 -0.90
C LEU A 301 -13.85 12.35 0.39
N PRO A 302 -14.34 13.47 0.97
CA PRO A 302 -15.28 13.42 2.06
C PRO A 302 -16.54 12.69 1.59
N ALA A 303 -17.11 11.85 2.47
CA ALA A 303 -18.38 11.21 2.17
C ALA A 303 -19.43 12.31 1.96
N LEU A 304 -19.89 12.50 0.71
CA LEU A 304 -21.08 13.27 0.42
C LEU A 304 -22.25 12.45 0.99
N GLY A 305 -22.68 12.80 2.20
CA GLY A 305 -23.85 12.18 2.82
C GLY A 305 -25.06 12.31 1.89
N VAL A 306 -25.94 11.31 1.91
CA VAL A 306 -27.22 11.40 1.19
C VAL A 306 -28.05 12.49 1.87
N SER A 307 -28.19 13.63 1.21
CA SER A 307 -28.94 14.78 1.72
C SER A 307 -30.44 14.48 1.69
N ASN A 308 -30.94 13.74 2.69
CA ASN A 308 -32.37 13.50 2.90
C ASN A 308 -33.00 14.69 3.64
N TRP A 309 -33.00 15.88 3.04
CA TRP A 309 -33.83 16.98 3.52
C TRP A 309 -35.16 16.92 2.74
N LYS A 310 -36.11 16.15 3.27
CA LYS A 310 -37.49 16.21 2.77
C LYS A 310 -38.08 17.51 3.30
N VAL A 311 -38.17 18.55 2.48
CA VAL A 311 -38.94 19.76 2.82
C VAL A 311 -40.38 19.32 3.00
N SER A 312 -40.92 19.49 4.21
CA SER A 312 -42.36 19.48 4.38
C SER A 312 -42.89 20.78 3.76
N THR A 313 -43.46 20.66 2.55
CA THR A 313 -44.36 21.65 1.96
C THR A 313 -45.71 21.62 2.65
#